data_AF-A0A7Y4U245-F1
#
_entry.id   AF-A0A7Y4U245-F1
#
_cell.length_a   1.000
_cell.length_b   1.000
_cell.length_c   1.000
_cell.angle_alpha   90.00
_cell.angle_beta   90.00
_cell.angle_gamma   90.00
#
_symmetry.space_group_name_H-M   'P 1'
#
loop_
_entity.id
_entity.type
_entity.pdbx_description
1 polymer ?
#
loop_
_entity_poly.entity_id
_entity_poly.type
_entity_poly.pdbx_seq_one_letter_code
_entity_poly.pdbx_strand_id
1 'polypeptide(L)' 'MNRGGKGDHRNFVHPKVPKPITIAGKLGKDAKHYQEKAVQAAIEESQR' A
#
# COMPACT_ATOMS: atom_id res chain seq x y z
N MET A 1 -13.60 3.73 -3.76
CA MET A 1 -13.09 4.65 -4.79
C MET A 1 -11.57 4.51 -4.88
N ASN A 2 -11.06 3.57 -5.69
CA ASN A 2 -9.63 3.47 -5.96
C ASN A 2 -9.23 4.63 -6.89
N ARG A 3 -8.54 5.66 -6.37
CA ARG A 3 -7.91 6.68 -7.22
C ARG A 3 -6.77 6.01 -7.98
N GLY A 4 -7.07 5.52 -9.18
CA GLY A 4 -6.05 5.02 -10.11
C GLY A 4 -5.14 6.17 -10.50
N GLY A 5 -3.95 6.23 -9.89
CA GLY A 5 -2.92 7.18 -10.25
C GLY A 5 -2.42 6.89 -11.66
N LYS A 6 -2.19 7.94 -12.45
CA LYS A 6 -1.48 7.86 -13.73
C LYS A 6 -0.04 7.36 -13.46
N GLY A 7 0.22 6.09 -13.77
CA GLY A 7 1.52 5.45 -13.59
C GLY A 7 1.47 4.17 -12.75
N ASP A 8 2.64 3.61 -12.46
CA ASP A 8 2.79 2.33 -11.76
C ASP A 8 2.60 2.45 -10.23
N HIS A 9 1.85 3.44 -9.75
CA HIS A 9 1.65 3.70 -8.32
C HIS A 9 0.19 3.44 -7.92
N ARG A 10 -0.01 2.74 -6.81
CA ARG A 10 -1.32 2.41 -6.25
C ARG A 10 -1.38 2.79 -4.77
N ASN A 11 -2.44 3.48 -4.39
CA ASN A 11 -2.67 3.89 -3.01
C ASN A 11 -3.79 3.04 -2.40
N PHE A 12 -3.51 2.44 -1.25
CA PHE A 12 -4.43 1.63 -0.47
C PHE A 12 -4.79 2.39 0.80
N VAL A 13 -6.09 2.41 1.11
CA VAL A 13 -6.64 3.03 2.32
C VAL A 13 -7.41 1.98 3.08
N HIS A 14 -7.30 1.98 4.42
CA HIS A 14 -8.04 1.08 5.29
C HIS A 14 -8.73 1.89 6.39
N PRO A 15 -10.01 1.64 6.73
CA PRO A 15 -10.73 2.45 7.72
C PRO A 15 -10.07 2.55 9.09
N LYS A 16 -9.38 1.48 9.51
CA LYS A 16 -8.66 1.40 10.79
C LYS A 16 -7.21 1.91 10.74
N VAL A 17 -6.68 2.19 9.55
CA VAL A 17 -5.30 2.65 9.38
C VAL A 17 -5.34 4.11 8.94
N PRO A 18 -4.90 5.06 9.77
CA PRO A 18 -5.03 6.48 9.49
C PRO A 18 -4.17 6.92 8.28
N LYS A 19 -3.09 6.20 7.99
CA LYS A 19 -2.16 6.54 6.91
C LYS A 19 -2.40 5.67 5.67
N PRO A 20 -2.59 6.26 4.47
CA PRO A 20 -2.64 5.50 3.23
C PRO A 20 -1.29 4.85 2.90
N ILE A 21 -1.32 3.64 2.34
CA ILE A 21 -0.13 2.92 1.88
C ILE A 21 0.02 3.09 0.37
N THR A 22 1.20 3.53 -0.07
CA THR A 22 1.52 3.70 -1.49
C THR A 22 2.45 2.58 -1.96
N ILE A 23 1.98 1.78 -2.91
CA ILE A 23 2.78 0.76 -3.60
C ILE A 23 3.18 1.31 -4.97
N ALA A 24 4.49 1.40 -5.16
CA ALA A 24 5.15 1.82 -6.39
C ALA A 24 5.68 0.61 -7.14
N GLY A 25 5.41 0.53 -8.43
CA GLY A 25 5.88 -0.55 -9.29
C GLY A 25 4.77 -1.17 -10.14
N LYS A 26 5.17 -1.64 -11.32
CA LYS A 26 4.27 -2.32 -12.26
C LYS A 26 3.66 -3.55 -11.60
N LEU A 27 2.41 -3.83 -11.96
CA LEU A 27 1.80 -5.12 -11.62
C LEU A 27 2.68 -6.25 -12.19
N GLY A 28 2.96 -7.28 -11.39
CA GLY A 28 3.81 -8.41 -11.80
C GLY A 28 5.31 -8.19 -11.64
N LYS A 29 5.75 -7.06 -11.07
CA LYS A 29 7.14 -6.88 -10.62
C LYS A 29 7.26 -7.04 -9.10
N ASP A 30 8.44 -7.43 -8.65
CA ASP A 30 8.75 -7.53 -7.24
C ASP A 30 8.56 -6.19 -6.53
N ALA A 31 7.98 -6.26 -5.33
CA ALA A 31 7.83 -5.11 -4.47
C ALA A 31 9.20 -4.68 -3.94
N LYS A 32 9.35 -3.39 -3.65
CA LYS A 32 10.54 -2.93 -2.94
C LYS A 32 10.42 -3.38 -1.49
N HIS A 33 11.51 -3.87 -0.90
CA HIS A 33 11.52 -4.42 0.46
C HIS A 33 10.92 -3.48 1.53
N TYR A 34 11.10 -2.15 1.40
CA TYR A 34 10.50 -1.19 2.33
C TYR A 34 8.97 -1.12 2.21
N GLN A 35 8.41 -1.45 1.04
CA GLN A 35 6.96 -1.44 0.80
C GLN A 35 6.31 -2.66 1.45
N GLU A 36 6.98 -3.82 1.39
CA GLU A 36 6.54 -5.03 2.10
C GLU A 36 6.45 -4.77 3.61
N LYS A 37 7.49 -4.16 4.19
CA LYS A 37 7.51 -3.75 5.60
C LYS A 37 6.39 -2.77 5.95
N ALA A 38 6.14 -1.78 5.09
CA ALA A 38 5.07 -0.81 5.30
C ALA A 38 3.68 -1.45 5.24
N VAL A 39 3.47 -2.40 4.32
CA VAL A 39 2.22 -3.16 4.21
C VAL A 39 2.01 -4.04 5.44
N GLN A 40 3.04 -4.75 5.89
CA GLN A 40 2.97 -5.60 7.07
C GLN A 40 2.58 -4.80 8.32
N ALA A 41 3.23 -3.66 8.56
CA ALA A 41 2.90 -2.78 9.67
C ALA A 41 1.45 -2.25 9.60
N ALA A 42 0.96 -1.90 8.40
CA ALA A 42 -0.42 -1.46 8.22
C ALA A 42 -1.44 -2.57 8.48
N ILE A 43 -1.13 -3.81 8.12
CA ILE A 43 -1.97 -4.98 8.42
C ILE A 43 -2.06 -5.20 9.92
N GLU A 44 -0.93 -5.14 10.62
CA GLU A 44 -0.88 -5.28 12.09
C GLU A 44 -1.65 -4.16 12.79
N GLU A 45 -1.49 -2.91 12.35
CA GLU A 45 -2.24 -1.76 12.87
C GLU A 45 -3.75 -1.91 12.62
N SER A 46 -4.14 -2.43 11.46
CA SER A 46 -5.54 -2.69 11.11
C SER A 46 -6.20 -3.78 11.96
N GLN A 47 -5.43 -4.68 12.56
CA GLN A 47 -5.95 -5.76 13.38
C GLN A 47 -6.10 -5.39 14.85
N ARG A 48 -5.51 -4.26 15.26
CA ARG A 48 -5.81 -3.63 16.55
C ARG A 48 -7.24 -3.07 16.57
#